data_AF-A0A2H9MG16-F1
#
_entry.id   AF-A0A2H9MG16-F1
#
_cell.length_a   1.000
_cell.length_b   1.000
_cell.length_c   1.000
_cell.angle_alpha   90.00
_cell.angle_beta   90.00
_cell.angle_gamma   90.00
#
_symmetry.space_group_name_H-M   'P 1'
#
loop_
_entity.id
_entity.type
_entity.pdbx_description
1 polymer ?
#
loop_
_entity_poly.entity_id
_entity_poly.type
_entity_poly.pdbx_seq_one_letter_code
_entity_poly.pdbx_strand_id
1 'polypeptide(L)'
;MTTIQGKKYNFEIVSYHRRIGFCFFIRAKCKSTGRFSCINNLNAILSELGVDLDDPKFADSMWVVTKNESHEFVKTAKEFLSSSYFLNYLERKLDEDREAGEWENVLHA
;
A
#
# COMPACT_ATOMS: atom_id res chain seq x y z
N MET A 1 -3.58 -1.25 -12.77
CA MET A 1 -3.89 -1.87 -11.47
C MET A 1 -3.40 -3.30 -11.48
N THR A 2 -2.74 -3.75 -10.43
CA THR A 2 -2.30 -5.14 -10.26
C THR A 2 -2.75 -5.64 -8.89
N THR A 3 -3.32 -6.85 -8.81
CA THR A 3 -3.78 -7.45 -7.56
C THR A 3 -2.93 -8.66 -7.21
N ILE A 4 -2.45 -8.70 -5.98
CA ILE A 4 -1.66 -9.80 -5.40
C ILE A 4 -2.48 -10.44 -4.27
N GLN A 5 -2.53 -11.77 -4.28
CA GLN A 5 -3.33 -12.56 -3.36
C GLN A 5 -2.50 -12.92 -2.11
N GLY A 6 -2.84 -12.33 -0.97
CA GLY A 6 -2.38 -12.80 0.34
C GLY A 6 -3.27 -13.91 0.89
N LYS A 7 -3.01 -14.37 2.13
CA LYS A 7 -3.85 -15.36 2.80
C LYS A 7 -5.12 -14.73 3.37
N LYS A 8 -4.97 -13.60 4.08
CA LYS A 8 -6.07 -12.86 4.72
C LYS A 8 -6.46 -11.62 3.95
N TYR A 9 -5.56 -11.07 3.13
CA TYR A 9 -5.76 -9.81 2.42
C TYR A 9 -5.52 -9.96 0.92
N ASN A 10 -6.19 -9.11 0.13
CA ASN A 10 -5.84 -8.84 -1.26
C ASN A 10 -5.10 -7.51 -1.30
N PHE A 11 -3.95 -7.48 -1.96
CA PHE A 11 -3.14 -6.27 -2.10
C PHE A 11 -3.27 -5.73 -3.51
N GLU A 12 -3.73 -4.51 -3.65
CA GLU A 12 -3.97 -3.85 -4.91
C GLU A 12 -2.98 -2.71 -5.09
N ILE A 13 -2.10 -2.85 -6.08
CA ILE A 13 -1.15 -1.83 -6.48
C ILE A 13 -1.84 -0.93 -7.51
N VAL A 14 -2.09 0.30 -7.12
CA VAL A 14 -2.83 1.28 -7.90
C VAL A 14 -1.89 2.41 -8.34
N SER A 15 -1.88 2.66 -9.65
CA SER A 15 -1.29 3.85 -10.24
C SER A 15 -2.20 4.36 -11.36
N TYR A 16 -2.44 5.67 -11.40
CA TYR A 16 -3.13 6.34 -12.50
C TYR A 16 -2.74 7.81 -12.62
N HIS A 17 -2.89 8.35 -13.82
CA HIS A 17 -2.60 9.74 -14.12
C HIS A 17 -3.68 10.68 -13.54
N ARG A 18 -3.24 11.78 -12.92
CA ARG A 18 -4.06 12.91 -12.45
C ARG A 18 -3.53 14.21 -13.09
N ARG A 19 -4.28 15.32 -12.98
CA ARG A 19 -3.89 16.62 -13.56
C ARG A 19 -2.48 17.10 -13.15
N ILE A 20 -2.01 16.72 -11.97
CA ILE A 20 -0.78 17.21 -11.35
C ILE A 20 0.34 16.15 -11.29
N GLY A 21 0.16 14.96 -11.88
CA GLY A 21 1.14 13.88 -11.80
C GLY A 21 0.49 12.49 -11.83
N PHE A 22 1.12 11.52 -11.17
CA PHE A 22 0.60 10.16 -11.01
C PHE A 22 0.21 9.94 -9.56
N CYS A 23 -0.99 9.40 -9.33
CA CYS A 23 -1.40 8.95 -8.01
C CYS A 23 -0.92 7.52 -7.83
N PHE A 24 -0.15 7.25 -6.78
CA PHE A 24 0.30 5.91 -6.41
C PHE A 24 -0.16 5.54 -5.00
N PHE A 25 -0.70 4.33 -4.83
CA PHE A 25 -0.97 3.75 -3.52
C PHE A 25 -1.13 2.23 -3.62
N ILE A 26 -0.94 1.57 -2.49
CA ILE A 26 -1.17 0.16 -2.24
C ILE A 26 -2.37 0.06 -1.31
N ARG A 27 -3.39 -0.67 -1.73
CA ARG A 27 -4.60 -0.92 -0.96
C ARG A 27 -4.62 -2.35 -0.47
N ALA A 28 -4.75 -2.57 0.83
CA ALA A 28 -4.98 -3.88 1.42
C ALA A 28 -6.47 -4.06 1.69
N LYS A 29 -7.08 -5.10 1.11
CA LYS A 29 -8.49 -5.46 1.31
C LYS A 29 -8.61 -6.78 2.07
N CYS A 30 -9.20 -6.74 3.28
CA CYS A 30 -9.43 -7.93 4.09
C CYS A 30 -10.47 -8.83 3.41
N LYS A 31 -10.14 -10.12 3.26
CA LYS A 31 -11.01 -11.10 2.60
C LYS A 31 -12.28 -11.40 3.39
N SER A 32 -12.21 -11.45 4.72
CA SER A 32 -13.36 -11.82 5.55
C SER A 32 -14.36 -10.69 5.76
N THR A 33 -13.88 -9.44 5.85
CA THR A 33 -14.75 -8.27 6.14
C THR A 33 -15.03 -7.42 4.91
N GLY A 34 -14.26 -7.58 3.83
CA GLY A 34 -14.32 -6.73 2.63
C GLY A 34 -13.78 -5.31 2.82
N ARG A 35 -13.41 -4.93 4.05
CA ARG A 35 -12.84 -3.61 4.37
C ARG A 35 -11.46 -3.45 3.77
N PHE A 36 -11.09 -2.20 3.48
CA PHE A 36 -9.81 -1.87 2.89
C PHE A 36 -9.15 -0.68 3.56
N SER A 37 -7.82 -0.60 3.42
CA SER A 37 -7.02 0.56 3.81
C SER A 37 -5.91 0.78 2.79
N CYS A 38 -5.54 2.04 2.59
CA CYS A 38 -4.26 2.38 1.98
C CYS A 38 -3.16 2.14 3.00
N ILE A 39 -2.01 1.62 2.56
CA ILE A 39 -0.94 1.13 3.46
C ILE A 39 0.43 1.75 3.16
N ASN A 40 0.46 2.79 2.33
CA ASN A 40 1.71 3.42 1.91
C ASN A 40 2.51 4.03 3.05
N ASN A 41 1.83 4.48 4.11
CA ASN A 41 2.43 5.09 5.30
C ASN A 41 3.00 4.06 6.29
N LEU A 42 2.83 2.75 6.05
CA LEU A 42 3.46 1.74 6.89
C LEU A 42 4.98 1.79 6.71
N ASN A 43 5.73 1.88 7.81
CA ASN A 43 7.21 1.93 7.79
C ASN A 43 7.85 0.80 6.96
N ALA A 44 7.23 -0.39 6.96
CA ALA A 44 7.71 -1.50 6.14
C ALA A 44 7.56 -1.23 4.64
N ILE A 45 6.45 -0.61 4.22
CA ILE A 45 6.22 -0.24 2.81
C ILE A 45 7.14 0.91 2.42
N LEU A 46 7.29 1.92 3.27
CA LEU A 46 8.21 3.04 3.06
C LEU A 46 9.65 2.56 2.87
N SER A 47 10.11 1.66 3.75
CA SER A 47 11.44 1.07 3.67
C SER A 47 11.69 0.31 2.37
N GLU A 48 10.73 -0.51 1.93
CA GLU A 48 10.88 -1.28 0.68
C GLU A 48 10.83 -0.38 -0.57
N LEU A 49 10.04 0.70 -0.54
CA LEU A 49 9.96 1.65 -1.65
C LEU A 49 11.18 2.59 -1.72
N GLY A 50 12.08 2.54 -0.72
CA GLY A 50 13.31 3.33 -0.70
C GLY A 50 13.04 4.84 -0.66
N VAL A 51 11.96 5.25 0.02
CA VAL A 51 11.57 6.65 0.11
C VAL A 51 12.18 7.32 1.34
N ASP A 52 12.40 8.63 1.24
CA ASP A 52 12.85 9.45 2.37
C ASP A 52 11.70 9.68 3.36
N LEU A 53 11.86 9.24 4.60
CA LEU A 53 10.83 9.38 5.64
C LEU A 53 10.61 10.83 6.06
N ASP A 54 11.61 11.70 5.85
CA ASP A 54 11.53 13.12 6.18
C ASP A 54 10.87 13.94 5.05
N ASP A 55 10.61 13.33 3.88
CA ASP A 55 9.92 14.00 2.78
C ASP A 55 8.39 14.02 3.06
N PRO A 56 7.79 15.20 3.27
CA PRO A 56 6.38 15.33 3.64
C PRO A 56 5.43 14.78 2.56
N LYS A 57 5.90 14.58 1.31
CA LYS A 57 5.06 13.98 0.26
C LYS A 57 4.66 12.53 0.55
N PHE A 58 5.38 11.85 1.45
CA PHE A 58 5.15 10.45 1.79
C PHE A 58 4.44 10.24 3.14
N ALA A 59 4.07 11.33 3.82
CA ALA A 59 3.36 11.24 5.10
C ALA A 59 1.94 10.65 4.95
N ASP A 60 1.31 10.87 3.79
CA ASP A 60 -0.04 10.39 3.50
C ASP A 60 -0.06 8.92 3.04
N SER A 61 -1.24 8.30 3.07
CA SER A 61 -1.47 6.95 2.56
C SER A 61 -1.66 6.87 1.03
N MET A 62 -1.66 8.02 0.35
CA MET A 62 -1.73 8.14 -1.11
C MET A 62 -0.79 9.23 -1.61
N TRP A 63 0.04 8.92 -2.61
CA TRP A 63 1.08 9.85 -3.05
C TRP A 63 0.82 10.39 -4.45
N VAL A 64 1.13 11.66 -4.63
CA VAL A 64 1.26 12.28 -5.96
C VAL A 64 2.74 12.31 -6.32
N VAL A 65 3.08 11.58 -7.38
CA VAL A 65 4.48 11.30 -7.76
C VAL A 65 4.67 11.57 -9.25
N THR A 66 5.92 11.65 -9.68
CA THR A 66 6.26 11.74 -11.11
C THR A 66 5.94 10.42 -11.82
N LYS A 67 5.92 10.45 -13.16
CA LYS A 67 5.73 9.24 -13.98
C LYS A 67 6.80 8.17 -13.69
N ASN A 68 8.05 8.61 -13.53
CA ASN A 68 9.18 7.71 -13.30
C ASN A 68 9.09 7.08 -11.90
N GLU A 69 8.87 7.89 -10.86
CA GLU A 69 8.63 7.38 -9.50
C GLU A 69 7.45 6.40 -9.47
N SER A 70 6.33 6.73 -10.13
CA SER A 70 5.20 5.81 -10.18
C SER A 70 5.54 4.47 -10.83
N HIS A 71 6.38 4.46 -11.86
CA HIS A 71 6.77 3.24 -12.54
C HIS A 71 7.66 2.38 -11.63
N GLU A 72 8.66 3.00 -11.00
CA GLU A 72 9.54 2.32 -10.05
C GLU A 72 8.77 1.80 -8.83
N PHE A 73 7.88 2.60 -8.24
CA PHE A 73 7.08 2.15 -7.10
C PHE A 73 6.15 1.00 -7.44
N VAL A 74 5.53 0.99 -8.63
CA VAL A 74 4.72 -0.15 -9.08
C VAL A 74 5.57 -1.40 -9.25
N LYS A 75 6.77 -1.26 -9.81
CA LYS A 75 7.71 -2.38 -10.00
C LYS A 75 8.17 -2.94 -8.65
N THR A 76 8.71 -2.10 -7.78
CA THR A 76 9.18 -2.47 -6.45
C THR A 76 8.06 -3.08 -5.60
N ALA A 77 6.86 -2.48 -5.62
CA ALA A 77 5.69 -3.03 -4.94
C ALA A 77 5.33 -4.44 -5.41
N LYS A 78 5.43 -4.73 -6.71
CA LYS A 78 5.22 -6.09 -7.21
C LYS A 78 6.29 -7.05 -6.71
N GLU A 79 7.54 -6.62 -6.66
CA GLU A 79 8.67 -7.46 -6.23
C GLU A 79 8.51 -7.89 -4.78
N PHE A 80 8.36 -6.94 -3.85
CA PHE A 80 8.25 -7.29 -2.42
C PHE A 80 6.90 -7.96 -2.08
N LEU A 81 5.79 -7.56 -2.70
CA LEU A 81 4.50 -8.22 -2.45
C LEU A 81 4.41 -9.62 -3.08
N SER A 82 5.31 -9.97 -4.01
CA SER A 82 5.41 -11.35 -4.51
C SER A 82 6.15 -12.27 -3.53
N SER A 83 6.81 -11.72 -2.51
CA SER A 83 7.47 -12.48 -1.46
C SER A 83 6.48 -13.00 -0.43
N SER A 84 6.39 -14.33 -0.28
CA SER A 84 5.54 -14.96 0.73
C SER A 84 5.95 -14.56 2.16
N TYR A 85 7.24 -14.36 2.41
CA TYR A 85 7.74 -13.87 3.69
C TYR A 85 7.21 -12.47 4.00
N PHE A 86 7.35 -11.55 3.05
CA PHE A 86 6.90 -10.17 3.22
C PHE A 86 5.38 -10.09 3.37
N LEU A 87 4.63 -10.84 2.56
CA LEU A 87 3.17 -10.94 2.70
C LEU A 87 2.77 -11.42 4.10
N ASN A 88 3.37 -12.48 4.62
CA ASN A 88 3.04 -12.98 5.96
C ASN A 88 3.35 -11.93 7.05
N TYR A 89 4.47 -11.22 6.92
CA TYR A 89 4.84 -10.14 7.83
C TYR A 89 3.81 -9.00 7.77
N LEU A 90 3.46 -8.56 6.57
CA LEU A 90 2.53 -7.45 6.34
C LEU A 90 1.12 -7.77 6.82
N GLU A 91 0.62 -8.99 6.55
CA GLU A 91 -0.69 -9.42 7.04
C GLU A 91 -0.76 -9.47 8.57
N ARG A 92 0.32 -9.87 9.23
CA ARG A 92 0.41 -9.82 10.70
C ARG A 92 0.33 -8.37 11.20
N LYS A 93 1.05 -7.45 10.57
CA LYS A 93 1.02 -6.02 10.92
C LYS A 93 -0.37 -5.42 10.73
N LEU A 94 -1.04 -5.74 9.62
CA LEU A 94 -2.40 -5.28 9.37
C LEU A 94 -3.43 -5.86 10.36
N ASP A 95 -3.23 -7.10 10.82
CA ASP A 95 -4.05 -7.65 11.89
C ASP A 95 -3.83 -6.94 13.23
N GLU A 96 -2.57 -6.62 13.58
CA GLU A 96 -2.22 -5.82 14.77
C GLU A 96 -2.89 -4.43 14.72
N ASP A 97 -2.75 -3.69 13.63
CA ASP A 97 -3.36 -2.35 13.45
C ASP A 97 -4.89 -2.41 13.54
N ARG A 98 -5.49 -3.48 13.00
CA ARG A 98 -6.94 -3.70 13.05
C ARG A 98 -7.41 -4.01 14.48
N GLU A 99 -6.68 -4.82 15.22
CA GLU A 99 -6.97 -5.15 16.62
C GLU A 99 -6.82 -3.92 17.53
N ALA A 100 -5.88 -3.02 17.21
CA ALA A 100 -5.70 -1.73 17.88
C ALA A 100 -6.78 -0.68 17.50
N GLY A 101 -7.58 -0.94 16.48
CA GLY A 101 -8.57 0.02 15.98
C GLY A 101 -7.99 1.20 15.20
N GLU A 102 -6.70 1.13 14.84
CA GLU A 102 -5.96 2.17 14.11
C GLU A 102 -6.21 2.12 12.59
N TRP A 103 -7.03 1.16 12.15
CA TRP A 103 -7.27 0.92 10.74
C TRP A 103 -8.27 1.92 10.15
N GLU A 104 -7.83 2.72 9.17
CA GLU A 104 -8.68 3.67 8.46
C GLU A 104 -9.81 2.94 7.72
N ASN A 105 -11.02 2.97 8.28
CA ASN A 105 -12.21 2.36 7.68
C ASN A 105 -12.77 3.28 6.58
N VAL A 106 -12.08 3.34 5.44
CA VAL A 106 -12.65 4.04 4.28
C VAL A 106 -13.74 3.14 3.69
N LEU A 107 -15.00 3.43 3.96
CA LEU A 107 -16.13 2.84 3.23
C LEU A 107 -16.20 3.55 1.87
N HIS A 108 -15.86 2.87 0.78
CA HIS A 108 -16.31 3.34 -0.53
C HIS A 108 -17.77 2.93 -0.70
N ALA A 109 -18.65 3.93 -0.63
CA ALA A 109 -19.98 3.89 -1.22
C ALA A 109 -19.88 3.92 -2.75
#